data_AF-A0AAW9KJB8-F1
#
_entry.id   AF-A0AAW9KJB8-F1
#
_cell.length_a   1.000
_cell.length_b   1.000
_cell.length_c   1.000
_cell.angle_alpha   90.00
_cell.angle_beta   90.00
_cell.angle_gamma   90.00
#
_symmetry.space_group_name_H-M   'P 1'
#
loop_
_entity.id
_entity.type
_entity.pdbx_description
1 polymer ?
#
loop_
_entity_poly.entity_id
_entity_poly.type
_entity_poly.pdbx_seq_one_letter_code
_entity_poly.pdbx_strand_id
1 'polypeptide(L)'
;NLLPLFSNCRAVAGEIETLKDRLSSKKINNYIFIIGEDCNDILDYKRAYSQISLVNSIQTYDTKKKFINVKDYDLKLLMKGISKEFKTRYIKTYFPTLFQGEDKITEDMIKTIKVYFTNNMRVSETSKVMYVHRNTITYRLNKFKLLY
;
A
#
# COMPACT_ATOMS: atom_id res chain seq x y z
N ASN A 1 -1.73 14.96 -33.67
CA ASN A 1 -1.43 15.55 -32.34
C ASN A 1 -2.63 15.37 -31.43
N LEU A 2 -2.64 14.30 -30.63
CA LEU A 2 -3.60 14.17 -29.52
C LEU A 2 -3.16 15.17 -28.45
N LEU A 3 -3.77 16.36 -28.43
CA LEU A 3 -3.59 17.27 -27.31
C LEU A 3 -4.14 16.59 -26.06
N PRO A 4 -3.41 16.59 -24.92
CA PRO A 4 -3.94 16.04 -23.68
C PRO A 4 -5.24 16.75 -23.33
N LEU A 5 -6.29 15.98 -23.04
CA LEU A 5 -7.62 16.47 -22.64
C LEU A 5 -7.54 17.40 -21.42
N PHE A 6 -6.48 17.28 -20.61
CA PHE A 6 -6.19 18.15 -19.48
C PHE A 6 -4.69 18.48 -19.46
N SER A 7 -4.36 19.76 -19.58
CA SER A 7 -2.98 20.25 -19.70
C SER A 7 -2.31 20.58 -18.37
N ASN A 8 -3.01 20.46 -17.23
CA ASN A 8 -2.42 20.53 -15.90
C ASN A 8 -3.26 19.83 -14.81
N CYS A 9 -2.60 19.42 -13.72
CA CYS A 9 -3.24 18.82 -12.54
C CYS A 9 -4.33 19.67 -11.88
N ARG A 10 -4.28 21.01 -12.00
CA ARG A 10 -5.30 21.90 -11.41
C ARG A 10 -6.64 21.82 -12.14
N ALA A 11 -6.62 21.69 -13.46
CA ALA A 11 -7.80 21.49 -14.29
C ALA A 11 -8.48 20.16 -13.98
N VAL A 12 -7.68 19.09 -13.83
CA VAL A 12 -8.18 17.77 -13.42
C VAL A 12 -8.82 17.81 -12.03
N ALA A 13 -8.22 18.51 -11.07
CA ALA A 13 -8.79 18.63 -9.72
C ALA A 13 -10.16 19.33 -9.71
N GLY A 14 -10.32 20.41 -10.48
CA GLY A 14 -11.60 21.13 -10.60
C GLY A 14 -12.71 20.31 -11.26
N GLU A 15 -12.37 19.54 -12.30
CA GLU A 15 -13.30 18.62 -12.96
C GLU A 15 -13.75 17.49 -12.03
N ILE A 16 -12.85 16.96 -11.20
CA ILE A 16 -13.22 15.89 -10.29
C ILE A 16 -14.13 16.39 -9.17
N GLU A 17 -13.93 17.61 -8.64
CA GLU A 17 -14.87 18.20 -7.69
C GLU A 17 -16.25 18.42 -8.33
N THR A 18 -16.29 18.91 -9.57
CA THR A 18 -17.56 19.03 -10.33
C THR A 18 -18.25 17.67 -10.51
N LEU A 19 -17.48 16.62 -10.82
CA LEU A 19 -18.01 15.27 -10.98
C LEU A 19 -18.52 14.69 -9.66
N LYS A 20 -17.83 14.96 -8.56
CA LYS A 20 -18.23 14.57 -7.20
C LYS A 20 -19.55 15.23 -6.79
N ASP A 21 -19.75 16.50 -7.11
CA ASP A 21 -21.01 17.21 -6.84
C ASP A 21 -22.17 16.61 -7.66
N ARG A 22 -21.92 16.27 -8.93
CA ARG A 22 -22.89 15.60 -9.81
C ARG A 22 -23.26 14.19 -9.35
N LEU A 23 -22.31 13.42 -8.81
CA LEU A 23 -22.57 12.09 -8.25
C LEU A 23 -23.38 12.19 -6.95
N SER A 24 -23.04 13.17 -6.11
CA SER A 24 -23.72 13.43 -4.84
C SER A 24 -25.19 13.84 -5.04
N SER A 25 -25.48 14.71 -6.03
CA SER A 25 -26.87 15.08 -6.37
C SER A 25 -27.70 13.91 -6.88
N LYS A 26 -27.05 12.91 -7.51
CA LYS A 26 -27.68 11.65 -7.93
C LYS A 26 -27.74 10.58 -6.83
N LYS A 27 -27.34 10.90 -5.58
CA LYS A 27 -27.25 9.97 -4.45
C LYS A 27 -26.31 8.77 -4.69
N ILE A 28 -25.35 8.91 -5.61
CA ILE A 28 -24.31 7.90 -5.85
C ILE A 28 -23.15 8.22 -4.90
N ASN A 29 -23.05 7.48 -3.81
CA ASN A 29 -22.03 7.74 -2.77
C ASN A 29 -20.88 6.71 -2.77
N ASN A 30 -21.05 5.58 -3.45
CA ASN A 30 -20.06 4.51 -3.54
C ASN A 30 -19.24 4.64 -4.81
N TYR A 31 -18.25 5.51 -4.79
CA TYR A 31 -17.32 5.71 -5.89
C TYR A 31 -15.91 5.96 -5.35
N ILE A 32 -14.93 5.57 -6.13
CA ILE A 32 -13.52 5.86 -5.92
C ILE A 32 -12.97 6.40 -7.23
N PHE A 33 -12.26 7.53 -7.14
CA PHE A 33 -11.50 8.09 -8.24
C PHE A 33 -10.06 7.62 -8.15
N ILE A 34 -9.57 6.93 -9.18
CA ILE A 34 -8.17 6.55 -9.34
C ILE A 34 -7.60 7.38 -10.50
N ILE A 35 -6.58 8.17 -10.21
CA ILE A 35 -5.99 9.13 -11.16
C ILE A 35 -4.60 8.63 -11.54
N GLY A 36 -4.41 8.36 -12.84
CA GLY A 36 -3.12 8.00 -13.43
C GLY A 36 -2.21 9.19 -13.68
N GLU A 37 -1.03 8.93 -14.24
CA GLU A 37 -0.10 9.98 -14.65
C GLU A 37 -0.51 10.63 -15.97
N ASP A 38 0.10 11.79 -16.27
CA ASP A 38 -0.05 12.47 -17.54
C ASP A 38 0.40 11.54 -18.69
N CYS A 39 -0.43 11.47 -19.74
CA CYS A 39 -0.18 10.64 -20.91
C CYS A 39 0.08 11.53 -22.13
N ASN A 40 1.25 11.39 -22.75
CA ASN A 40 1.64 12.19 -23.92
C ASN A 40 1.45 11.43 -25.24
N ASP A 41 1.45 10.09 -25.19
CA ASP A 41 1.25 9.22 -26.35
C ASP A 41 0.35 8.02 -26.05
N ILE A 42 0.05 7.22 -27.07
CA ILE A 42 -0.82 6.05 -26.97
C ILE A 42 -0.27 4.95 -26.04
N LEU A 43 1.05 4.83 -25.91
CA LEU A 43 1.69 3.85 -25.04
C LEU A 43 1.56 4.24 -23.56
N ASP A 44 1.59 5.55 -23.27
CA ASP A 44 1.31 6.06 -21.93
C ASP A 44 -0.09 5.64 -21.45
N TYR A 45 -1.11 5.68 -22.31
CA TYR A 45 -2.46 5.23 -21.94
C TYR A 45 -2.48 3.75 -21.56
N LYS A 46 -1.76 2.89 -22.29
CA LYS A 46 -1.65 1.47 -21.96
C LYS A 46 -0.98 1.26 -20.60
N ARG A 47 0.11 2.00 -20.34
CA ARG A 47 0.84 1.98 -19.07
C ARG A 47 -0.05 2.45 -17.92
N ALA A 48 -0.66 3.63 -18.07
CA ALA A 48 -1.55 4.23 -17.07
C ALA A 48 -2.75 3.33 -16.77
N TYR A 49 -3.40 2.76 -17.78
CA TYR A 49 -4.50 1.81 -17.58
C TYR A 49 -4.08 0.55 -16.81
N SER A 50 -2.91 0.00 -17.13
CA SER A 50 -2.36 -1.16 -16.43
C SER A 50 -2.08 -0.85 -14.95
N GLN A 51 -1.48 0.31 -14.67
CA GLN A 51 -1.21 0.77 -13.31
C GLN A 51 -2.51 1.04 -12.53
N ILE A 52 -3.48 1.73 -13.12
CA ILE A 52 -4.80 1.99 -12.50
C ILE A 52 -5.49 0.67 -12.16
N SER A 53 -5.47 -0.30 -13.08
CA SER A 53 -6.06 -1.64 -12.87
C SER A 53 -5.39 -2.38 -11.71
N LEU A 54 -4.06 -2.29 -11.62
CA LEU A 54 -3.31 -2.88 -10.50
C LEU A 54 -3.62 -2.17 -9.18
N VAL A 55 -3.67 -0.82 -9.16
CA VAL A 55 -4.05 -0.05 -7.96
C VAL A 55 -5.46 -0.43 -7.50
N ASN A 56 -6.41 -0.55 -8.41
CA ASN A 56 -7.77 -1.00 -8.11
C ASN A 56 -7.78 -2.41 -7.48
N SER A 57 -6.91 -3.33 -7.96
CA SER A 57 -6.77 -4.66 -7.37
C SER A 57 -6.09 -4.69 -6.00
N ILE A 58 -5.23 -3.70 -5.72
CA ILE A 58 -4.54 -3.54 -4.42
C ILE A 58 -5.47 -2.91 -3.40
N GLN A 59 -6.35 -2.02 -3.85
CA GLN A 59 -7.29 -1.34 -2.99
C GLN A 59 -8.27 -2.34 -2.40
N THR A 60 -8.10 -2.64 -1.11
CA THR A 60 -9.15 -3.26 -0.31
C THR A 60 -10.30 -2.25 -0.21
N TYR A 61 -11.52 -2.68 -0.51
CA TYR A 61 -12.75 -1.87 -0.54
C TYR A 61 -13.02 -1.06 0.76
N ASP A 62 -12.28 -1.32 1.83
CA ASP A 62 -12.35 -0.63 3.11
C ASP A 62 -11.36 0.55 3.23
N THR A 63 -11.43 1.48 2.29
CA THR A 63 -10.66 2.73 2.37
C THR A 63 -11.60 3.93 2.36
N LYS A 64 -11.58 4.72 3.44
CA LYS A 64 -12.29 6.02 3.54
C LYS A 64 -11.84 7.04 2.48
N LYS A 65 -10.75 6.76 1.74
CA LYS A 65 -10.24 7.61 0.66
C LYS A 65 -11.07 7.42 -0.61
N LYS A 66 -11.84 8.45 -0.97
CA LYS A 66 -12.55 8.54 -2.26
C LYS A 66 -11.63 8.89 -3.45
N PHE A 67 -10.39 9.30 -3.17
CA PHE A 67 -9.43 9.79 -4.14
C PHE A 67 -8.09 9.09 -3.96
N ILE A 68 -7.57 8.56 -5.06
CA ILE A 68 -6.31 7.83 -5.09
C ILE A 68 -5.48 8.32 -6.27
N ASN A 69 -4.26 8.77 -5.97
CA ASN A 69 -3.24 8.98 -6.98
C ASN A 69 -2.45 7.68 -7.16
N VAL A 70 -2.26 7.22 -8.40
CA VAL A 70 -1.46 6.03 -8.70
C VAL A 70 -0.04 6.15 -8.13
N LYS A 71 0.54 7.35 -8.10
CA LYS A 71 1.88 7.61 -7.52
C LYS A 71 1.99 7.24 -6.04
N ASP A 72 0.90 7.34 -5.28
CA ASP A 72 0.89 6.93 -3.86
C ASP A 72 1.09 5.41 -3.69
N TYR A 73 1.03 4.65 -4.78
CA TYR A 73 1.13 3.19 -4.81
C TYR A 73 2.41 2.68 -5.50
N ASP A 74 3.37 3.55 -5.88
CA ASP A 74 4.57 3.16 -6.63
C ASP A 74 5.32 1.98 -6.02
N LEU A 75 5.56 2.00 -4.71
CA LEU A 75 6.20 0.87 -4.02
C LEU A 75 5.36 -0.41 -4.12
N LYS A 76 4.03 -0.31 -3.97
CA LYS A 76 3.13 -1.47 -4.06
C LYS A 76 3.04 -2.01 -5.49
N LEU A 77 3.07 -1.13 -6.49
CA LEU A 77 3.11 -1.49 -7.91
C LEU A 77 4.41 -2.19 -8.26
N LEU A 78 5.55 -1.64 -7.83
CA LEU A 78 6.86 -2.29 -7.96
C LEU A 78 6.83 -3.68 -7.32
N MET A 79 6.35 -3.77 -6.08
CA MET A 79 6.21 -5.06 -5.41
C MET A 79 5.30 -6.01 -6.18
N LYS A 80 4.15 -5.57 -6.70
CA LYS A 80 3.25 -6.44 -7.49
C LYS A 80 3.87 -6.91 -8.81
N GLY A 81 4.69 -6.08 -9.46
CA GLY A 81 5.40 -6.43 -10.68
C GLY A 81 6.42 -7.56 -10.52
N ILE A 82 6.91 -7.78 -9.30
CA ILE A 82 7.79 -8.91 -9.00
C ILE A 82 6.93 -10.17 -8.82
N SER A 83 7.22 -11.22 -9.58
CA SER A 83 6.48 -12.49 -9.48
C SER A 83 6.58 -13.10 -8.08
N LYS A 84 5.62 -13.94 -7.70
CA LYS A 84 5.62 -14.60 -6.38
C LYS A 84 6.86 -15.48 -6.21
N GLU A 85 7.26 -16.16 -7.28
CA GLU A 85 8.44 -17.03 -7.34
C GLU A 85 9.71 -16.24 -7.08
N PHE A 86 9.87 -15.08 -7.74
CA PHE A 86 11.02 -14.21 -7.52
C PHE A 86 11.05 -13.62 -6.11
N LYS A 87 9.90 -13.18 -5.57
CA LYS A 87 9.83 -12.76 -4.16
C LYS A 87 10.26 -13.88 -3.22
N THR A 88 9.69 -15.07 -3.38
CA THR A 88 10.02 -16.22 -2.54
C THR A 88 11.49 -16.59 -2.66
N ARG A 89 12.05 -16.64 -3.88
CA ARG A 89 13.47 -16.91 -4.09
C ARG A 89 14.33 -15.84 -3.43
N TYR A 90 14.03 -14.56 -3.66
CA TYR A 90 14.78 -13.45 -3.06
C TYR A 90 14.78 -13.53 -1.53
N ILE A 91 13.61 -13.71 -0.92
CA ILE A 91 13.53 -13.82 0.54
C ILE A 91 14.31 -15.06 1.01
N LYS A 92 14.22 -16.20 0.31
CA LYS A 92 14.99 -17.41 0.68
C LYS A 92 16.50 -17.23 0.54
N THR A 93 16.96 -16.51 -0.48
CA THR A 93 18.38 -16.29 -0.74
C THR A 93 18.99 -15.31 0.25
N TYR A 94 18.32 -14.19 0.53
CA TYR A 94 18.88 -13.12 1.36
C TYR A 94 18.46 -13.19 2.83
N PHE A 95 17.34 -13.85 3.12
CA PHE A 95 16.85 -14.08 4.47
C PHE A 95 16.56 -15.57 4.70
N PRO A 96 17.55 -16.47 4.49
CA PRO A 96 17.37 -17.92 4.60
C PRO A 96 16.90 -18.31 6.00
N THR A 97 17.34 -17.58 7.02
CA THR A 97 16.93 -17.77 8.41
C THR A 97 15.41 -17.63 8.58
N LEU A 98 14.72 -16.76 7.82
CA LEU A 98 13.26 -16.53 7.98
C LEU A 98 12.45 -17.78 7.66
N PHE A 99 13.03 -18.71 6.89
CA PHE A 99 12.38 -19.97 6.50
C PHE A 99 12.97 -21.20 7.18
N GLN A 100 14.04 -21.05 7.96
CA GLN A 100 14.71 -22.15 8.67
C GLN A 100 14.29 -22.25 10.14
N GLY A 101 13.45 -21.35 10.63
CA GLY A 101 13.21 -21.13 12.06
C GLY A 101 11.75 -21.14 12.49
N GLU A 102 10.92 -22.03 11.96
CA GLU A 102 9.53 -22.21 12.45
C GLU A 102 9.49 -22.43 13.98
N ASP A 103 10.57 -22.94 14.59
CA ASP A 103 10.64 -23.20 16.04
C ASP A 103 11.20 -22.04 16.91
N LYS A 104 11.81 -20.99 16.32
CA LYS A 104 12.49 -19.93 17.11
C LYS A 104 11.69 -18.66 17.30
N ILE A 105 10.78 -18.36 16.38
CA ILE A 105 9.85 -17.22 16.49
C ILE A 105 8.52 -17.73 17.02
N THR A 106 8.03 -17.13 18.11
CA THR A 106 6.68 -17.42 18.58
C THR A 106 5.64 -16.61 17.81
N GLU A 107 4.40 -17.12 17.74
CA GLU A 107 3.26 -16.41 17.15
C GLU A 107 3.10 -14.99 17.74
N ASP A 108 3.36 -14.88 19.04
CA ASP A 108 3.35 -13.64 19.80
C ASP A 108 4.39 -12.62 19.33
N MET A 109 5.57 -13.07 18.92
CA MET A 109 6.62 -12.21 18.34
C MET A 109 6.23 -11.74 16.93
N ILE A 110 5.64 -12.63 16.11
CA ILE A 110 5.10 -12.26 14.79
C ILE A 110 4.01 -11.19 14.95
N LYS A 111 3.09 -11.41 15.90
CA LYS A 111 2.02 -10.46 16.22
C LYS A 111 2.61 -9.12 16.67
N THR A 112 3.63 -9.13 17.52
CA THR A 112 4.34 -7.91 17.94
C THR A 112 4.92 -7.15 16.76
N ILE A 113 5.59 -7.81 15.81
CA ILE A 113 6.17 -7.16 14.63
C ILE A 113 5.09 -6.55 13.74
N LYS A 114 4.00 -7.28 13.46
CA LYS A 114 2.88 -6.79 12.65
C LYS A 114 2.25 -5.53 13.25
N VAL A 115 1.95 -5.55 14.55
CA VAL A 115 1.34 -4.39 15.24
C VAL A 115 2.34 -3.24 15.37
N TYR A 116 3.63 -3.53 15.57
CA TYR A 116 4.69 -2.53 15.60
C TYR A 116 4.79 -1.74 14.30
N PHE A 117 4.82 -2.42 13.16
CA PHE A 117 4.82 -1.75 11.84
C PHE A 117 3.54 -0.95 11.60
N THR A 118 2.38 -1.49 11.99
CA THR A 118 1.09 -0.80 11.87
C THR A 118 1.03 0.49 12.70
N ASN A 119 1.78 0.56 13.80
CA ASN A 119 1.88 1.73 14.68
C ASN A 119 3.10 2.62 14.39
N ASN A 120 3.61 2.59 13.17
CA ASN A 120 4.77 3.39 12.72
C ASN A 120 6.02 3.13 13.57
N MET A 121 6.23 1.88 13.99
CA MET A 121 7.40 1.49 14.78
C MET A 121 7.48 2.21 16.14
N ARG A 122 6.36 2.67 16.69
CA ARG A 122 6.27 3.27 18.03
C ARG A 122 5.97 2.21 19.07
N VAL A 123 6.93 1.95 19.95
CA VAL A 123 6.81 0.96 21.03
C VAL A 123 5.65 1.30 21.98
N SER A 124 5.46 2.59 22.31
CA SER A 124 4.39 3.04 23.20
C SER A 124 3.00 2.72 22.63
N GLU A 125 2.74 3.04 21.37
CA GLU A 125 1.44 2.80 20.75
C GLU A 125 1.20 1.30 20.54
N THR A 126 2.25 0.57 20.17
CA THR A 126 2.21 -0.89 20.08
C THR A 126 1.84 -1.54 21.41
N SER A 127 2.43 -1.07 22.52
CA SER A 127 2.12 -1.60 23.85
C SER A 127 0.66 -1.39 24.25
N LYS A 128 0.07 -0.23 23.93
CA LYS A 128 -1.35 0.06 24.18
C LYS A 128 -2.27 -0.84 23.36
N VAL A 129 -2.01 -0.98 22.05
CA VAL A 129 -2.82 -1.81 21.15
C VAL A 129 -2.75 -3.29 21.50
N MET A 130 -1.58 -3.77 21.94
CA MET A 130 -1.37 -5.16 22.30
C MET A 130 -1.72 -5.50 23.75
N TYR A 131 -2.04 -4.51 24.59
CA TYR A 131 -2.27 -4.66 26.03
C TYR A 131 -1.11 -5.39 26.75
N VAL A 132 0.13 -5.13 26.32
CA VAL A 132 1.35 -5.68 26.93
C VAL A 132 2.32 -4.56 27.24
N HIS A 133 3.12 -4.70 28.31
CA HIS A 133 4.05 -3.65 28.71
C HIS A 133 5.09 -3.33 27.62
N ARG A 134 5.51 -2.06 27.51
CA ARG A 134 6.51 -1.60 26.53
C ARG A 134 7.81 -2.41 26.56
N ASN A 135 8.26 -2.84 27.74
CA ASN A 135 9.48 -3.64 27.87
C ASN A 135 9.33 -5.02 27.22
N THR A 136 8.14 -5.62 27.29
CA THR A 136 7.86 -6.90 26.62
C THR A 136 7.91 -6.73 25.10
N ILE A 137 7.37 -5.63 24.57
CA ILE A 137 7.52 -5.29 23.14
C ILE A 137 9.00 -5.15 22.78
N THR A 138 9.75 -4.33 23.53
CA THR A 138 11.19 -4.13 23.30
C THR A 138 11.96 -5.44 23.36
N TYR A 139 11.69 -6.30 24.35
CA TYR A 139 12.31 -7.61 24.46
C TYR A 139 12.03 -8.48 23.24
N ARG A 140 10.77 -8.57 22.80
CA ARG A 140 10.39 -9.35 21.61
C ARG A 140 11.07 -8.82 20.34
N LEU A 141 11.12 -7.50 20.17
CA LEU A 141 11.81 -6.86 19.03
C LEU A 141 13.33 -7.10 19.06
N ASN A 142 13.97 -6.96 20.23
CA ASN A 142 15.39 -7.24 20.40
C ASN A 142 15.72 -8.71 20.14
N LYS A 143 14.89 -9.62 20.65
CA LYS A 143 15.06 -11.06 20.38
C LYS A 143 14.88 -11.38 18.90
N PHE A 144 13.94 -10.74 18.20
CA PHE A 144 13.83 -10.86 16.74
C PHE A 144 15.11 -10.39 16.04
N LYS A 145 15.64 -9.21 16.39
CA LYS A 145 16.90 -8.67 15.84
C LYS A 145 18.12 -9.55 16.09
N LEU A 146 18.14 -10.34 17.16
CA LEU A 146 19.23 -11.28 17.42
C LEU A 146 19.13 -12.55 16.56
N LEU A 147 17.93 -12.89 16.11
CA LEU A 147 17.68 -14.07 15.28
C LEU A 147 17.82 -13.77 13.77
N TYR A 148 17.67 -12.50 13.37
CA TYR A 148 17.57 -12.02 11.99
C TYR A 148 18.26 -10.67 11.83
#